data_AF-A0A6N1X0X9-F1
#
_entry.id   AF-A0A6N1X0X9-F1
#
_cell.length_a   1.000
_cell.length_b   1.000
_cell.length_c   1.000
_cell.angle_alpha   90.00
_cell.angle_beta   90.00
_cell.angle_gamma   90.00
#
_symmetry.space_group_name_H-M   'P 1'
#
loop_
_entity.id
_entity.type
_entity.pdbx_description
1 polymer ?
#
loop_
_entity_poly.entity_id
_entity_poly.type
_entity_poly.pdbx_seq_one_letter_code
_entity_poly.pdbx_strand_id
1 'polypeptide(L)' 'MSSFAVTHIDAQRVRRRLVIGAATRDMAIDFAESLYGLALYLCAVRVKDSAQ' A
#
# COMPACT_ATOMS: atom_id res chain seq x y z
N MET A 1 7.55 -8.96 12.80
CA MET A 1 6.44 -8.56 11.91
C MET A 1 6.63 -7.09 11.63
N SER A 2 6.70 -6.69 10.37
CA SER A 2 7.11 -5.35 9.95
C SER A 2 5.89 -4.54 9.51
N SER A 3 5.99 -3.21 9.61
CA SER A 3 4.91 -2.30 9.21
C SER A 3 5.29 -1.56 7.93
N PHE A 4 4.39 -1.55 6.96
CA PHE A 4 4.57 -0.89 5.67
C PHE A 4 3.50 0.18 5.46
N ALA A 5 3.94 1.39 5.16
CA ALA A 5 3.07 2.51 4.90
C ALA A 5 2.71 2.55 3.42
N VAL A 6 1.42 2.45 3.12
CA VAL A 6 0.87 2.56 1.78
C VAL A 6 0.20 3.91 1.62
N THR A 7 0.69 4.71 0.68
CA THR A 7 0.01 5.93 0.24
C THR A 7 -0.77 5.62 -1.01
N HIS A 8 -2.05 5.96 -1.07
CA HIS A 8 -2.88 5.78 -2.26
C HIS A 8 -3.79 6.98 -2.51
N ILE A 9 -4.34 7.07 -3.73
CA ILE A 9 -5.46 7.95 -4.05
C ILE A 9 -6.73 7.09 -4.04
N ASP A 10 -7.73 7.48 -3.25
CA ASP A 10 -8.99 6.74 -3.13
C ASP A 10 -9.98 7.07 -4.27
N ALA A 11 -11.14 6.43 -4.25
CA ALA A 11 -12.21 6.68 -5.21
C ALA A 11 -12.75 8.14 -5.21
N GLN A 12 -12.51 8.88 -4.14
CA GLN A 12 -12.87 10.30 -3.99
C GLN A 12 -11.74 11.23 -4.46
N ARG A 13 -10.66 10.69 -5.04
CA ARG A 13 -9.45 11.41 -5.47
C ARG A 13 -8.68 12.06 -4.32
N VAL A 14 -8.83 11.53 -3.11
CA VAL A 14 -8.14 12.01 -1.92
C VAL A 14 -6.93 11.14 -1.62
N ARG A 15 -5.81 11.77 -1.29
CA ARG A 15 -4.61 11.08 -0.85
C ARG A 15 -4.81 10.54 0.57
N ARG A 16 -4.73 9.23 0.73
CA ARG A 16 -4.83 8.54 2.02
C ARG A 16 -3.57 7.73 2.32
N ARG A 17 -3.40 7.42 3.60
CA ARG A 17 -2.32 6.57 4.11
C ARG A 17 -2.93 5.40 4.87
N LEU A 18 -2.50 4.19 4.52
CA LEU A 18 -2.82 2.94 5.17
C LEU A 18 -1.52 2.35 5.73
N VAL A 19 -1.59 1.61 6.84
CA VAL A 19 -0.47 0.83 7.35
C VAL A 19 -0.84 -0.65 7.26
N ILE A 20 0.02 -1.43 6.62
CA ILE A 20 -0.12 -2.88 6.47
C ILE A 20 0.93 -3.54 7.36
N GLY A 21 0.50 -4.46 8.22
CA GLY A 21 1.42 -5.37 8.91
C GLY A 21 1.71 -6.57 8.02
N ALA A 22 2.98 -6.81 7.68
CA ALA A 22 3.39 -7.96 6.87
C ALA A 22 4.77 -8.49 7.32
N ALA A 23 5.07 -9.75 6.99
CA ALA A 23 6.37 -10.33 7.31
C ALA A 23 7.48 -9.77 6.39
N THR A 24 7.15 -9.54 5.12
CA THR A 24 8.07 -9.02 4.10
C THR A 24 7.43 -7.90 3.30
N ARG A 25 8.27 -7.15 2.58
CA ARG A 25 7.82 -6.07 1.69
C ARG A 25 6.99 -6.61 0.52
N ASP A 26 7.37 -7.76 -0.04
CA ASP A 26 6.65 -8.38 -1.16
C ASP A 26 5.24 -8.79 -0.74
N MET A 27 5.06 -9.36 0.46
CA MET A 27 3.72 -9.66 0.98
C MET A 27 2.87 -8.39 1.17
N ALA A 28 3.48 -7.27 1.55
CA ALA A 28 2.78 -5.98 1.65
C ALA A 28 2.38 -5.44 0.27
N ILE A 29 3.19 -5.69 -0.77
CA ILE A 29 2.91 -5.35 -2.16
C ILE A 29 1.75 -6.20 -2.69
N ASP A 30 1.81 -7.52 -2.54
CA ASP A 30 0.75 -8.44 -2.99
C ASP A 30 -0.59 -8.11 -2.33
N PHE A 31 -0.58 -7.79 -1.03
CA PHE A 31 -1.76 -7.32 -0.33
C PHE A 31 -2.27 -5.98 -0.88
N ALA A 32 -1.39 -5.01 -1.11
CA ALA A 32 -1.80 -3.72 -1.68
C ALA A 32 -2.36 -3.89 -3.11
N GLU A 33 -1.77 -4.75 -3.92
CA GLU A 33 -2.24 -5.05 -5.28
C GLU A 33 -3.61 -5.71 -5.27
N SER A 34 -3.83 -6.72 -4.40
CA SER A 34 -5.14 -7.37 -4.27
C SER A 34 -6.24 -6.42 -3.75
N LEU A 35 -5.90 -5.46 -2.90
CA LEU A 35 -6.85 -4.50 -2.33
C LEU A 35 -7.32 -3.45 -3.36
N TYR A 36 -6.42 -2.93 -4.19
CA TYR A 36 -6.71 -1.85 -5.13
C TYR A 36 -6.91 -2.33 -6.58
N GLY A 37 -6.49 -3.55 -6.90
CA GLY A 37 -6.33 -4.03 -8.27
C GLY A 37 -5.08 -3.47 -8.95
N LEU A 38 -4.52 -4.23 -9.90
CA LEU A 38 -3.25 -3.93 -10.57
C LEU A 38 -3.20 -2.51 -11.17
N ALA A 39 -4.25 -2.08 -11.85
CA ALA A 39 -4.27 -0.77 -12.52
C ALA A 39 -4.17 0.41 -11.54
N LEU A 40 -4.89 0.34 -10.41
CA LEU A 40 -4.87 1.40 -9.41
C LEU A 40 -3.59 1.33 -8.57
N TYR A 41 -3.09 0.12 -8.31
CA TYR A 41 -1.81 -0.09 -7.64
C TYR A 41 -0.65 0.59 -8.39
N LEU A 42 -0.51 0.32 -9.69
CA LEU A 42 0.58 0.87 -10.52
C LEU A 42 0.52 2.40 -10.65
N CYS A 43 -0.68 2.98 -10.73
CA CYS A 43 -0.85 4.40 -11.04
C CYS A 43 -0.95 5.30 -9.81
N ALA A 44 -1.41 4.78 -8.68
CA ALA A 44 -1.82 5.60 -7.54
C ALA A 44 -1.29 5.13 -6.18
N VAL A 45 -0.64 3.96 -6.08
CA VAL A 45 -0.22 3.38 -4.80
C VAL A 45 1.30 3.40 -4.65
N ARG A 46 1.78 3.78 -3.46
CA ARG A 46 3.21 3.73 -3.09
C ARG A 46 3.40 3.07 -1.75
N VAL A 47 4.13 1.95 -1.73
CA VAL A 47 4.52 1.22 -0.52
C VAL A 47 5.90 1.69 -0.06
N LYS A 48 5.99 2.15 1.19
CA LYS A 48 7.23 2.52 1.87
C LYS A 48 7.36 1.72 3.15
N ASP A 49 8.60 1.42 3.54
CA ASP A 49 8.85 0.91 4.87
C ASP A 49 8.40 1.95 5.89
N SER A 50 7.67 1.52 6.91
CA SER A 50 7.42 2.41 8.05
C SER A 50 8.73 2.43 8.82
N ALA A 51 9.49 3.51 8.69
CA ALA A 51 10.51 3.83 9.68
C ALA A 51 9.80 3.85 11.04
N GLN A 52 10.28 3.01 11.96
CA GLN A 52 9.91 3.07 13.38
C GLN A 52 10.07 4.48 13.91
#